data_AF-A0A2T2RBN0-F1
#
_entry.id   AF-A0A2T2RBN0-F1
#
_cell.length_a   1.000
_cell.length_b   1.000
_cell.length_c   1.000
_cell.angle_alpha   90.00
_cell.angle_beta   90.00
_cell.angle_gamma   90.00
#
_symmetry.space_group_name_H-M   'P 1'
#
loop_
_entity.id
_entity.type
_entity.pdbx_description
1 polymer ?
#
loop_
_entity_poly.entity_id
_entity_poly.type
_entity_poly.pdbx_seq_one_letter_code
_entity_poly.pdbx_strand_id
1 'polypeptide(L)'
;MRLHGHAYFNLLSFLLSVPYWSENCYKQFLEHFPYPVTLIAEPNEKVPSAVRNGFKNIFAVCPDQYIYDLVGEAPFPIAATSASYFGASKATTVELGLRFFDGQVSYAVDGGKSKYGGSGTLIDLTVEQPAMLTYGPVSYHDVIKIVPDLKLPSHMRK
;
A
#
# COMPACT_ATOMS: atom_id res chain seq x y z
N MET A 1 -16.83 11.20 13.37
CA MET A 1 -17.21 9.78 13.44
C MET A 1 -16.62 9.24 14.74
N ARG A 2 -17.44 8.80 15.71
CA ARG A 2 -16.96 8.25 16.98
C ARG A 2 -17.24 6.76 16.97
N LEU A 3 -16.21 5.94 16.86
CA LEU A 3 -16.26 4.53 17.24
C LEU A 3 -15.69 4.43 18.65
N HIS A 4 -16.53 4.01 19.60
CA HIS A 4 -16.13 3.75 20.98
C HIS A 4 -15.84 2.25 21.11
N GLY A 5 -14.61 1.90 21.52
CA GLY A 5 -14.26 0.53 21.89
C GLY A 5 -12.74 0.31 21.86
N HIS A 6 -12.15 0.07 23.03
CA HIS A 6 -10.76 -0.31 23.19
C HIS A 6 -10.44 -1.65 22.50
N ALA A 7 -9.57 -1.61 21.49
CA ALA A 7 -8.75 -2.74 21.05
C ALA A 7 -7.53 -2.22 20.27
N TYR A 8 -6.45 -1.89 21.00
CA TYR A 8 -5.12 -1.73 20.40
C TYR A 8 -4.58 -3.11 20.03
N PHE A 9 -4.97 -3.69 18.90
CA PHE A 9 -4.33 -4.93 18.42
C PHE A 9 -4.32 -5.06 16.89
N ASN A 10 -3.14 -4.77 16.35
CA ASN A 10 -2.48 -5.42 15.22
C ASN A 10 -3.02 -5.26 13.78
N LEU A 11 -2.89 -4.05 13.24
CA LEU A 11 -2.52 -3.86 11.82
C LEU A 11 -1.21 -4.60 11.46
N LEU A 12 -0.37 -4.89 12.45
CA LEU A 12 0.81 -5.75 12.37
C LEU A 12 0.51 -7.26 12.18
N SER A 13 -0.73 -7.75 12.38
CA SER A 13 -1.00 -9.20 12.34
C SER A 13 -1.24 -9.79 10.95
N PHE A 14 -1.38 -8.94 9.94
CA PHE A 14 -1.51 -9.37 8.54
C PHE A 14 -0.34 -8.99 7.64
N LEU A 15 0.62 -8.23 8.17
CA LEU A 15 1.90 -8.09 7.51
C LEU A 15 2.80 -9.24 7.90
N LEU A 16 2.80 -10.25 7.03
CA LEU A 16 3.97 -11.06 6.73
C LEU A 16 4.52 -11.82 7.95
N SER A 17 4.17 -13.10 8.14
CA SER A 17 5.19 -14.01 8.66
C SER A 17 6.32 -13.97 7.64
N VAL A 18 7.36 -13.21 7.97
CA VAL A 18 8.45 -12.81 7.09
C VAL A 18 9.28 -14.05 6.74
N PRO A 19 9.35 -14.48 5.46
CA PRO A 19 10.39 -15.38 5.02
C PRO A 19 11.69 -14.56 4.95
N TYR A 20 12.57 -14.77 5.93
CA TYR A 20 14.02 -14.56 5.86
C TYR A 20 14.55 -13.31 5.10
N TRP A 21 14.08 -12.10 5.40
CA TRP A 21 14.86 -10.86 5.19
C TRP A 21 14.62 -9.92 6.37
N SER A 22 15.64 -9.10 6.71
CA SER A 22 15.75 -8.45 8.01
C SER A 22 14.42 -7.86 8.44
N GLU A 23 13.92 -8.25 9.62
CA GLU A 23 12.75 -7.65 10.25
C GLU A 23 12.78 -6.10 10.25
N ASN A 24 13.97 -5.54 10.04
CA ASN A 24 14.33 -4.14 10.08
C ASN A 24 13.64 -3.27 9.00
N CYS A 25 13.71 -3.57 7.70
CA CYS A 25 13.13 -2.67 6.67
C CYS A 25 11.60 -2.56 6.82
N TYR A 26 10.97 -3.70 7.07
CA TYR A 26 9.59 -3.87 7.55
C TYR A 26 9.18 -2.81 8.58
N LYS A 27 9.84 -3.00 9.74
CA LYS A 27 9.66 -2.23 10.96
C LYS A 27 10.03 -0.77 10.76
N GLN A 28 11.05 -0.45 9.97
CA GLN A 28 11.44 0.94 9.73
C GLN A 28 10.39 1.71 8.92
N PHE A 29 9.80 1.12 7.88
CA PHE A 29 8.66 1.78 7.19
C PHE A 29 7.47 2.00 8.14
N LEU A 30 7.25 1.10 9.08
CA LEU A 30 6.24 1.26 10.14
C LEU A 30 6.62 2.30 11.22
N GLU A 31 7.89 2.41 11.58
CA GLU A 31 8.39 3.41 12.55
C GLU A 31 8.28 4.82 12.00
N HIS A 32 8.39 4.95 10.68
CA HIS A 32 8.27 6.22 10.00
C HIS A 32 6.89 6.45 9.35
N PHE A 33 5.91 5.62 9.71
CA PHE A 33 4.53 5.75 9.27
C PHE A 33 3.94 7.14 9.61
N PRO A 34 3.06 7.72 8.79
CA PRO A 34 2.52 7.27 7.49
C PRO A 34 3.37 7.67 6.29
N TYR A 35 3.59 6.72 5.36
CA TYR A 35 4.22 7.01 4.08
C TYR A 35 3.50 6.31 2.92
N PRO A 36 3.02 7.06 1.90
CA PRO A 36 2.31 6.50 0.74
C PRO A 36 3.26 5.74 -0.21
N VAL A 37 3.63 4.52 0.19
CA VAL A 37 4.56 3.63 -0.53
C VAL A 37 3.92 2.26 -0.70
N THR A 38 4.10 1.68 -1.88
CA THR A 38 3.78 0.27 -2.13
C THR A 38 5.06 -0.55 -2.14
N LEU A 39 5.05 -1.66 -1.43
CA LEU A 39 6.15 -2.61 -1.33
C LEU A 39 5.75 -3.93 -2.02
N ILE A 40 6.61 -4.48 -2.86
CA ILE A 40 6.48 -5.86 -3.32
C ILE A 40 7.07 -6.76 -2.24
N ALA A 41 6.30 -7.72 -1.75
CA ALA A 41 6.68 -8.60 -0.66
C ALA A 41 6.21 -10.04 -0.89
N GLU A 42 6.90 -11.01 -0.28
CA GLU A 42 6.44 -12.40 -0.26
C GLU A 42 5.29 -12.55 0.75
N PRO A 43 4.12 -13.06 0.33
CA PRO A 43 2.97 -13.23 1.21
C PRO A 43 3.21 -14.32 2.25
N ASN A 44 2.54 -14.21 3.39
CA ASN A 44 2.50 -15.27 4.37
C ASN A 44 1.34 -16.26 4.15
N GLU A 45 1.30 -17.33 4.95
CA GLU A 45 0.24 -18.36 4.88
C GLU A 45 -1.17 -17.86 5.19
N LYS A 46 -1.30 -16.74 5.91
CA LYS A 46 -2.60 -16.12 6.22
C LYS A 46 -3.18 -15.32 5.05
N VAL A 47 -2.37 -15.00 4.03
CA VAL A 47 -2.85 -14.28 2.84
C VAL A 47 -3.59 -15.27 1.92
N PRO A 48 -4.90 -15.09 1.70
CA PRO A 48 -5.68 -16.00 0.85
C PRO A 48 -5.10 -16.07 -0.57
N SER A 49 -5.14 -17.25 -1.18
CA SER A 49 -4.72 -17.43 -2.59
C SER A 49 -5.50 -16.53 -3.55
N ALA A 50 -6.77 -16.22 -3.25
CA ALA A 50 -7.59 -15.30 -4.02
C ALA A 50 -7.01 -13.87 -4.07
N VAL A 51 -6.35 -13.40 -3.00
CA VAL A 51 -5.67 -12.10 -2.97
C VAL A 51 -4.41 -12.12 -3.85
N ARG A 52 -3.74 -13.27 -3.91
CA ARG A 52 -2.52 -13.47 -4.71
C ARG A 52 -2.80 -13.66 -6.19
N ASN A 53 -4.00 -14.14 -6.56
CA ASN A 53 -4.41 -14.40 -7.94
C ASN A 53 -3.35 -15.17 -8.78
N GLY A 54 -2.73 -16.19 -8.18
CA GLY A 54 -1.70 -17.01 -8.83
C GLY A 54 -0.28 -16.42 -8.83
N PHE A 55 -0.09 -15.17 -8.37
CA PHE A 55 1.23 -14.57 -8.25
C PHE A 55 1.98 -15.06 -7.00
N LYS A 56 3.31 -15.13 -7.11
CA LYS A 56 4.20 -15.47 -5.99
C LYS A 56 4.17 -14.37 -4.92
N ASN A 57 4.24 -13.12 -5.36
CA ASN A 57 4.40 -11.94 -4.51
C ASN A 57 3.09 -11.14 -4.39
N ILE A 58 3.00 -10.30 -3.38
CA ILE A 58 1.90 -9.35 -3.17
C ILE A 58 2.40 -7.90 -3.12
N PHE A 59 1.48 -6.96 -3.26
CA PHE A 59 1.71 -5.55 -2.99
C PHE A 59 1.20 -5.22 -1.58
N ALA A 60 2.12 -4.90 -0.66
CA ALA A 60 1.81 -4.37 0.66
C ALA A 60 1.84 -2.83 0.59
N VAL A 61 0.77 -2.18 1.02
CA VAL A 61 0.65 -0.71 0.93
C VAL A 61 0.86 -0.11 2.31
N CYS A 62 1.80 0.82 2.42
CA CYS A 62 1.83 1.81 3.48
C CYS A 62 1.02 3.02 2.98
N PRO A 63 -0.17 3.30 3.53
CA PRO A 63 -0.96 4.44 3.08
C PRO A 63 -0.50 5.77 3.72
N ASP A 64 -1.13 6.87 3.28
CA ASP A 64 -1.06 8.12 4.02
C ASP A 64 -1.89 8.05 5.33
N GLN A 65 -1.77 9.08 6.18
CA GLN A 65 -2.46 9.11 7.49
C GLN A 65 -3.97 8.94 7.36
N TYR A 66 -4.58 9.61 6.39
CA TYR A 66 -6.03 9.63 6.25
C TYR A 66 -6.56 8.24 5.92
N ILE A 67 -5.95 7.58 4.94
CA ILE A 67 -6.31 6.22 4.56
C ILE A 67 -5.97 5.23 5.67
N TYR A 68 -4.85 5.43 6.38
CA TYR A 68 -4.51 4.60 7.55
C TYR A 68 -5.57 4.63 8.64
N ASP A 69 -5.99 5.84 9.03
CA ASP A 69 -7.01 6.02 10.06
C ASP A 69 -8.32 5.38 9.61
N LEU A 70 -8.70 5.57 8.34
CA LEU A 70 -9.91 4.99 7.77
C LEU A 70 -9.90 3.45 7.78
N VAL A 71 -8.82 2.82 7.32
CA VAL A 71 -8.72 1.35 7.30
C VAL A 71 -8.47 0.76 8.67
N GLY A 72 -7.91 1.54 9.61
CA GLY A 72 -7.69 1.14 11.00
C GLY A 72 -8.97 0.91 11.79
N GLU A 73 -10.10 1.47 11.34
CA GLU A 73 -11.42 1.18 11.91
C GLU A 73 -11.93 -0.22 11.53
N ALA A 74 -11.34 -0.87 10.52
CA ALA A 74 -11.69 -2.23 10.14
C ALA A 74 -10.99 -3.26 11.06
N PRO A 75 -11.71 -4.24 11.62
CA PRO A 75 -11.11 -5.28 12.46
C PRO A 75 -10.37 -6.36 11.64
N PHE A 76 -10.22 -6.16 10.34
CA PHE A 76 -9.61 -7.09 9.38
C PHE A 76 -8.81 -6.31 8.32
N PRO A 77 -7.81 -6.94 7.69
CA PRO A 77 -7.05 -6.34 6.59
C PRO A 77 -7.94 -6.09 5.38
N ILE A 78 -7.68 -5.01 4.66
CA ILE A 78 -8.40 -4.66 3.43
C ILE A 78 -7.50 -4.96 2.23
N ALA A 79 -7.94 -5.89 1.39
CA ALA A 79 -7.40 -6.04 0.03
C ALA A 79 -8.12 -5.06 -0.89
N ALA A 80 -7.37 -4.22 -1.60
CA ALA A 80 -7.93 -3.20 -2.48
C ALA A 80 -7.12 -3.05 -3.76
N THR A 81 -7.79 -2.58 -4.81
CA THR A 81 -7.19 -2.13 -6.07
C THR A 81 -7.61 -0.68 -6.33
N SER A 82 -7.04 -0.03 -7.34
CA SER A 82 -7.53 1.29 -7.72
C SER A 82 -8.96 1.20 -8.25
N ALA A 83 -9.83 2.11 -7.81
CA ALA A 83 -11.18 2.26 -8.35
C ALA A 83 -11.10 2.78 -9.80
N SER A 84 -11.13 1.88 -10.77
CA SER A 84 -11.03 2.19 -12.19
C SER A 84 -11.63 1.07 -13.04
N TYR A 85 -12.19 1.43 -14.19
CA TYR A 85 -12.47 0.47 -15.26
C TYR A 85 -11.24 0.16 -16.10
N PHE A 86 -11.26 -0.99 -16.77
CA PHE A 86 -10.23 -1.33 -17.74
C PHE A 86 -10.14 -0.26 -18.83
N GLY A 87 -8.95 0.31 -19.03
CA GLY A 87 -8.69 1.40 -19.98
C GLY A 87 -9.09 2.80 -19.51
N ALA A 88 -9.72 2.95 -18.34
CA ALA A 88 -10.08 4.25 -17.77
C ALA A 88 -8.97 4.80 -16.84
N SER A 89 -8.99 6.12 -16.62
CA SER A 89 -8.19 6.74 -15.56
C SER A 89 -8.70 6.33 -14.18
N LYS A 90 -7.79 6.31 -13.19
CA LYS A 90 -8.14 6.03 -11.80
C LYS A 90 -9.08 7.09 -11.24
N ALA A 91 -10.09 6.66 -10.49
CA ALA A 91 -10.94 7.60 -9.76
C ALA A 91 -10.10 8.36 -8.74
N THR A 92 -10.21 9.69 -8.76
CA THR A 92 -9.55 10.59 -7.80
C THR A 92 -10.55 11.35 -6.94
N THR A 93 -11.85 11.15 -7.14
CA THR A 93 -12.93 11.66 -6.30
C THR A 93 -14.02 10.58 -6.15
N VAL A 94 -14.87 10.72 -5.13
CA VAL A 94 -15.97 9.77 -4.89
C VAL A 94 -16.97 9.77 -6.04
N GLU A 95 -17.25 10.94 -6.64
CA GLU A 95 -18.22 11.05 -7.74
C GLU A 95 -17.74 10.29 -8.98
N LEU A 96 -16.43 10.36 -9.28
CA LEU A 96 -15.86 9.58 -10.38
C LEU A 96 -15.85 8.08 -10.04
N GLY A 97 -15.59 7.73 -8.77
CA GLY A 97 -15.68 6.35 -8.30
C GLY A 97 -17.09 5.77 -8.43
N LEU A 98 -18.11 6.54 -8.07
CA LEU A 98 -19.52 6.15 -8.23
C LEU A 98 -19.92 6.09 -9.70
N ARG A 99 -19.46 7.00 -10.57
CA ARG A 99 -19.67 6.83 -12.03
C ARG A 99 -19.15 5.49 -12.55
N PHE A 100 -18.12 4.94 -11.90
CA PHE A 100 -17.66 3.60 -12.20
C PHE A 100 -18.57 2.56 -11.52
N PHE A 101 -18.66 2.54 -10.21
CA PHE A 101 -19.20 1.38 -9.48
C PHE A 101 -20.57 1.60 -8.83
N ASP A 102 -21.36 2.59 -9.26
CA ASP A 102 -22.69 2.83 -8.70
C ASP A 102 -23.57 1.59 -8.82
N GLY A 103 -24.26 1.25 -7.74
CA GLY A 103 -25.03 0.01 -7.59
C GLY A 103 -24.21 -1.29 -7.51
N GLN A 104 -22.87 -1.25 -7.66
CA GLN A 104 -21.99 -2.44 -7.58
C GLN A 104 -21.20 -2.52 -6.26
N VAL A 105 -21.07 -1.41 -5.53
CA VAL A 105 -20.41 -1.36 -4.22
C VAL A 105 -21.43 -1.09 -3.12
N SER A 106 -21.25 -1.74 -1.97
CA SER A 106 -22.11 -1.51 -0.80
C SER A 106 -21.85 -0.16 -0.12
N TYR A 107 -20.63 0.36 -0.25
CA TYR A 107 -20.20 1.60 0.39
C TYR A 107 -19.27 2.40 -0.52
N ALA A 108 -19.40 3.72 -0.46
CA ALA A 108 -18.44 4.67 -0.99
C ALA A 108 -18.13 5.68 0.12
N VAL A 109 -16.84 5.93 0.34
CA VAL A 109 -16.39 6.89 1.36
C VAL A 109 -15.90 8.14 0.64
N ASP A 110 -16.52 9.29 0.95
CA ASP A 110 -16.06 10.57 0.46
C ASP A 110 -14.95 11.14 1.36
N GLY A 111 -13.71 11.01 0.89
CA GLY A 111 -12.53 11.65 1.49
C GLY A 111 -12.06 12.89 0.74
N GLY A 112 -12.89 13.44 -0.15
CA GLY A 112 -12.51 14.50 -1.07
C GLY A 112 -11.58 14.02 -2.21
N LYS A 113 -10.87 14.97 -2.83
CA LYS A 113 -9.96 14.69 -3.94
C LYS A 113 -8.69 14.00 -3.46
N SER A 114 -8.31 12.90 -4.11
CA SER A 114 -7.06 12.20 -3.86
C SER A 114 -5.87 13.14 -3.96
N LYS A 115 -5.10 13.21 -2.87
CA LYS A 115 -3.95 14.12 -2.73
C LYS A 115 -2.83 13.85 -3.72
N TYR A 116 -2.60 12.57 -4.05
CA TYR A 116 -1.43 12.16 -4.83
C TYR A 116 -1.75 11.89 -6.30
N GLY A 117 -3.03 11.71 -6.67
CA GLY A 117 -3.55 11.73 -8.04
C GLY A 117 -2.97 10.70 -9.05
N GLY A 118 -1.91 9.96 -8.70
CA GLY A 118 -1.13 9.14 -9.62
C GLY A 118 -0.61 7.84 -9.01
N SER A 119 0.38 7.23 -9.66
CA SER A 119 1.07 6.03 -9.19
C SER A 119 1.85 6.33 -7.91
N GLY A 120 1.71 5.47 -6.89
CA GLY A 120 2.51 5.58 -5.66
C GLY A 120 3.99 5.26 -5.90
N THR A 121 4.82 5.57 -4.92
CA THR A 121 6.22 5.10 -4.90
C THR A 121 6.19 3.58 -4.76
N LEU A 122 6.78 2.84 -5.71
CA LEU A 122 6.81 1.38 -5.69
C LEU A 122 8.24 0.89 -5.46
N ILE A 123 8.40 0.00 -4.48
CA ILE A 123 9.69 -0.60 -4.14
C ILE A 123 9.56 -2.12 -4.18
N ASP A 124 10.49 -2.78 -4.86
CA ASP A 124 10.64 -4.23 -4.82
C ASP A 124 11.61 -4.63 -3.71
N LEU A 125 11.11 -5.34 -2.71
CA LEU A 125 11.90 -5.89 -1.61
C LEU A 125 12.15 -7.41 -1.76
N THR A 126 11.72 -8.02 -2.87
CA THR A 126 11.79 -9.47 -3.09
C THR A 126 13.07 -9.92 -3.81
N VAL A 127 13.91 -8.96 -4.21
CA VAL A 127 15.17 -9.17 -4.91
C VAL A 127 16.35 -8.96 -3.97
N GLU A 128 17.51 -9.54 -4.30
CA GLU A 128 18.74 -9.45 -3.47
C GLU A 128 19.15 -8.01 -3.18
N GLN A 129 18.93 -7.09 -4.13
CA GLN A 129 19.15 -5.66 -3.95
C GLN A 129 17.84 -4.91 -4.12
N PRO A 130 17.24 -4.37 -3.04
CA PRO A 130 15.99 -3.63 -3.10
C PRO A 130 16.01 -2.56 -4.18
N ALA A 131 14.91 -2.41 -4.93
CA ALA A 131 14.87 -1.50 -6.06
C ALA A 131 13.61 -0.62 -6.04
N MET A 132 13.78 0.68 -6.25
CA MET A 132 12.65 1.55 -6.55
C MET A 132 12.24 1.32 -8.00
N LEU A 133 11.00 0.90 -8.23
CA LEU A 133 10.46 0.61 -9.56
C LEU A 133 9.64 1.77 -10.12
N THR A 134 9.12 2.64 -9.26
CA THR A 134 8.30 3.78 -9.69
C THR A 134 8.52 4.97 -8.76
N TYR A 135 8.70 6.15 -9.34
CA TYR A 135 8.67 7.41 -8.60
C TYR A 135 7.23 7.78 -8.26
N GLY A 136 7.05 8.25 -7.03
CA GLY A 136 5.76 8.74 -6.56
C GLY A 136 5.94 9.79 -5.48
N PRO A 137 4.99 9.91 -4.54
CA PRO A 137 4.99 10.96 -3.52
C PRO A 137 6.15 10.87 -2.52
N VAL A 138 6.81 9.72 -2.41
CA VAL A 138 8.00 9.54 -1.55
C VAL A 138 9.25 9.51 -2.42
N SER A 139 10.19 10.41 -2.11
CA SER A 139 11.42 10.59 -2.90
C SER A 139 12.41 9.45 -2.63
N TYR A 140 13.27 9.15 -3.60
CA TYR A 140 14.38 8.22 -3.41
C TYR A 140 15.24 8.57 -2.20
N HIS A 141 15.54 9.87 -2.01
CA HIS A 141 16.35 10.36 -0.90
C HIS A 141 15.70 10.12 0.47
N ASP A 142 14.37 10.07 0.54
CA ASP A 142 13.67 9.72 1.78
C ASP A 142 13.68 8.21 1.99
N VAL A 143 13.49 7.43 0.93
CA VAL A 143 13.50 5.97 1.04
C VAL A 143 14.88 5.44 1.45
N ILE A 144 15.99 5.99 0.93
CA ILE A 144 17.34 5.51 1.31
C ILE A 144 17.68 5.73 2.79
N LYS A 145 16.95 6.59 3.50
CA LYS A 145 17.10 6.74 4.96
C LYS A 145 16.58 5.50 5.71
N ILE A 146 15.68 4.75 5.09
CA ILE A 146 15.00 3.54 5.58
C ILE A 146 15.63 2.28 4.95
N VAL A 147 15.99 2.35 3.67
CA VAL A 147 16.57 1.23 2.89
C VAL A 147 17.89 1.71 2.27
N PRO A 148 19.01 1.72 3.03
CA PRO A 148 20.26 2.35 2.58
C PRO A 148 20.89 1.75 1.32
N ASP A 149 20.60 0.49 1.01
CA ASP A 149 21.09 -0.26 -0.14
C ASP A 149 20.17 -0.16 -1.38
N LEU A 150 19.06 0.59 -1.29
CA LEU A 150 18.09 0.75 -2.36
C LEU A 150 18.75 1.21 -3.67
N LYS A 151 18.45 0.50 -4.75
CA LYS A 151 18.89 0.87 -6.10
C LYS A 151 17.81 1.64 -6.84
N LEU A 152 18.29 2.64 -7.58
CA LEU A 152 17.57 3.16 -8.75
C LEU A 152 18.01 2.37 -9.99
N PRO A 153 17.09 1.69 -10.70
CA PRO A 153 17.35 1.10 -12.00
C PRO A 153 18.00 2.11 -12.94
N SER A 154 18.92 1.66 -13.79
CA SER A 154 19.71 2.53 -14.68
C SER A 154 18.85 3.44 -15.53
N HIS A 155 17.73 2.93 -16.07
CA HIS A 155 16.78 3.68 -16.90
C HIS A 155 15.97 4.75 -16.13
N MET A 156 16.06 4.78 -14.79
CA MET A 156 15.41 5.80 -13.95
C MET A 156 16.39 6.86 -13.46
N ARG A 157 17.71 6.66 -13.63
CA ARG A 157 18.73 7.65 -13.26
C ARG A 157 18.70 8.76 -14.32
N LYS A 158 18.05 9.89 -13.98
CA LYS A 158 18.13 11.12 -14.77
C LYS A 158 19.36 11.93 -14.39
#